data_AF-A0A420HNJ3-F1
#
_entry.id   AF-A0A420HNJ3-F1
#
_cell.length_a   1.000
_cell.length_b   1.000
_cell.length_c   1.000
_cell.angle_alpha   90.00
_cell.angle_beta   90.00
_cell.angle_gamma   90.00
#
_symmetry.space_group_name_H-M   'P 1'
#
loop_
_entity.id
_entity.type
_entity.pdbx_description
1 polymer ?
#
loop_
_entity_poly.entity_id
_entity_poly.type
_entity_poly.pdbx_seq_one_letter_code
_entity_poly.pdbx_strand_id
1 'polypeptide(L)'
;MISKLRKSLRQVKHKARGEKLCCAPLLEVVGNGPLCSLPTEILIMIAKYLPPSSLAILTLCSKALRYKLGAKYYKADIRNSIESFAHKYPPIQYFLKIYWTYHQNAWSPSLTPNLPELKMFLYLLARDSTSEIFCFRCERQHSPNKSDWVTPWRPWSWGNCESLDGHYLRYYYGRYFHFERAQLAMQKHRRGISPRKEIKRLTDLSSIPNSSSGMWPDMRTLYSIEARIISNRLYVKAVRKRIYAMETSETVFERIRRRLYICPHLLEIECLVRNIVDGCSVHDGPHENEDKIDATTLSQCKYCLTEMRLDVMETRKLFTGTRSIIVTTWQDFGNLSHPSNSDWIAHLATEIPYSVVKFPLGSIRKTFESKPPDR
;
A
#
# COMPACT_ATOMS: atom_id res chain seq x y z
N MET A 1 -70.20 2.55 -15.26
CA MET A 1 -68.80 2.36 -14.81
C MET A 1 -68.62 2.36 -13.28
N ILE A 2 -69.46 3.02 -12.48
CA ILE A 2 -69.29 3.14 -11.02
C ILE A 2 -69.61 1.85 -10.24
N SER A 3 -70.41 0.92 -10.79
CA SER A 3 -70.80 -0.33 -10.11
C SER A 3 -69.70 -1.41 -10.10
N LYS A 4 -68.82 -1.45 -11.12
CA LYS A 4 -67.69 -2.40 -11.18
C LYS A 4 -66.56 -2.03 -10.20
N LEU A 5 -66.37 -0.74 -9.91
CA LEU A 5 -65.37 -0.27 -8.94
C LEU A 5 -65.77 -0.60 -7.48
N ARG A 6 -67.06 -0.53 -7.14
CA ARG A 6 -67.55 -0.89 -5.80
C ARG A 6 -67.46 -2.40 -5.50
N LYS A 7 -67.61 -3.27 -6.49
CA LYS A 7 -67.42 -4.73 -6.31
C LYS A 7 -65.94 -5.09 -6.08
N SER A 8 -65.03 -4.44 -6.80
CA SER A 8 -63.59 -4.68 -6.64
C SER A 8 -63.05 -4.20 -5.28
N LEU A 9 -63.54 -3.05 -4.79
CA LEU A 9 -63.15 -2.53 -3.46
C LEU A 9 -63.68 -3.38 -2.28
N ARG A 10 -64.83 -4.07 -2.43
CA ARG A 10 -65.33 -4.99 -1.40
C ARG A 10 -64.56 -6.32 -1.36
N GLN A 11 -64.08 -6.82 -2.50
CA GLN A 11 -63.21 -8.00 -2.53
C GLN A 11 -61.83 -7.74 -1.92
N VAL A 12 -61.28 -6.54 -2.07
CA VAL A 12 -60.01 -6.17 -1.42
C VAL A 12 -60.15 -6.02 0.10
N LYS A 13 -61.29 -5.49 0.60
CA LYS A 13 -61.54 -5.37 2.05
C LYS A 13 -61.77 -6.70 2.75
N HIS A 14 -62.32 -7.72 2.09
CA HIS A 14 -62.45 -9.05 2.69
C HIS A 14 -61.15 -9.86 2.66
N LYS A 15 -60.22 -9.58 1.74
CA LYS A 15 -58.91 -10.24 1.69
C LYS A 15 -57.91 -9.71 2.73
N ALA A 16 -58.19 -8.53 3.32
CA ALA A 16 -57.33 -7.90 4.33
C ALA A 16 -57.72 -8.21 5.80
N ARG A 17 -58.75 -9.03 6.05
CA ARG A 17 -59.19 -9.39 7.43
C ARG A 17 -58.96 -10.86 7.80
N GLY A 18 -58.14 -11.57 7.03
CA GLY A 18 -57.82 -12.99 7.25
C GLY A 18 -56.33 -13.30 7.37
N GLU A 19 -55.48 -12.33 7.72
CA GLU A 19 -54.07 -12.61 8.03
C GLU A 19 -53.97 -13.15 9.46
N LYS A 20 -54.06 -14.48 9.54
CA LYS A 20 -53.57 -15.29 10.66
C LYS A 20 -52.15 -14.81 11.00
N LEU A 21 -51.91 -14.37 12.24
CA LEU A 21 -50.57 -14.16 12.79
C LEU A 21 -49.82 -15.50 12.73
N CYS A 22 -49.14 -15.77 11.61
CA CYS A 22 -48.10 -16.76 11.56
C CYS A 22 -46.92 -16.19 12.36
N CYS A 23 -46.69 -16.76 13.55
CA CYS A 23 -45.38 -16.71 14.19
C CYS A 23 -44.38 -17.40 13.27
N ALA A 24 -43.85 -16.66 12.29
CA ALA A 24 -42.63 -17.07 11.62
C ALA A 24 -41.54 -17.13 12.70
N PRO A 25 -40.76 -18.21 12.80
CA PRO A 25 -39.63 -18.28 13.71
C PRO A 25 -38.75 -17.06 13.45
N LEU A 26 -38.46 -16.31 14.51
CA LEU A 26 -37.53 -15.18 14.45
C LEU A 26 -36.21 -15.74 13.93
N LEU A 27 -35.93 -15.51 12.64
CA LEU A 27 -34.68 -15.93 12.00
C LEU A 27 -33.55 -15.28 12.79
N GLU A 28 -32.88 -16.07 13.63
CA GLU A 28 -31.67 -15.62 14.30
C GLU A 28 -30.61 -15.37 13.24
N VAL A 29 -30.46 -14.09 12.88
CA VAL A 29 -29.39 -13.65 11.99
C VAL A 29 -28.09 -13.75 12.78
N VAL A 30 -27.45 -14.92 12.75
CA VAL A 30 -26.14 -15.15 13.36
C VAL A 30 -25.10 -14.39 12.52
N GLY A 31 -24.64 -13.26 13.04
CA GLY A 31 -23.54 -12.50 12.44
C GLY A 31 -22.19 -13.03 12.90
N ASN A 32 -21.22 -13.08 12.00
CA ASN A 32 -19.84 -13.43 12.34
C ASN A 32 -19.13 -12.19 12.92
N GLY A 33 -18.81 -12.23 14.22
CA GLY A 33 -17.99 -11.20 14.88
C GLY A 33 -18.33 -11.02 16.36
N PRO A 34 -17.37 -10.59 17.20
CA PRO A 34 -17.53 -10.51 18.66
C PRO A 34 -18.62 -9.54 19.10
N LEU A 35 -18.90 -8.48 18.31
CA LEU A 35 -20.02 -7.58 18.57
C LEU A 35 -21.36 -8.20 18.14
N CYS A 36 -21.38 -9.01 17.08
CA CYS A 36 -22.61 -9.66 16.62
C CYS A 36 -23.08 -10.77 17.57
N SER A 37 -22.18 -11.38 18.35
CA SER A 37 -22.50 -12.40 19.35
C SER A 37 -23.04 -11.82 20.66
N LEU A 38 -22.96 -10.50 20.88
CA LEU A 38 -23.50 -9.88 22.09
C LEU A 38 -25.04 -9.94 22.10
N PRO A 39 -25.64 -10.09 23.29
CA PRO A 39 -27.08 -9.88 23.46
C PRO A 39 -27.51 -8.49 22.97
N THR A 40 -28.73 -8.39 22.47
CA THR A 40 -29.29 -7.15 21.91
C THR A 40 -29.29 -6.02 22.95
N GLU A 41 -29.52 -6.36 24.22
CA GLU A 41 -29.56 -5.45 25.35
C GLU A 41 -28.21 -4.76 25.55
N ILE A 42 -27.12 -5.53 25.47
CA ILE A 42 -25.75 -5.02 25.58
C ILE A 42 -25.43 -4.09 24.41
N LEU A 43 -25.82 -4.47 23.19
CA LEU A 43 -25.64 -3.62 22.02
C LEU A 43 -26.43 -2.30 22.13
N ILE A 44 -27.65 -2.34 22.66
CA ILE A 44 -28.45 -1.14 22.93
C ILE A 44 -27.78 -0.27 24.00
N MET A 45 -27.19 -0.86 25.05
CA MET A 45 -26.43 -0.10 26.04
C MET A 45 -25.22 0.59 25.42
N ILE A 46 -24.43 -0.12 24.61
CA ILE A 46 -23.30 0.47 23.86
C ILE A 46 -23.80 1.61 22.97
N ALA A 47 -24.90 1.38 22.24
CA ALA A 47 -25.47 2.37 21.33
C ALA A 47 -25.87 3.68 22.02
N LYS A 48 -26.31 3.64 23.29
CA LYS A 48 -26.66 4.85 24.06
C LYS A 48 -25.47 5.74 24.37
N TYR A 49 -24.25 5.20 24.38
CA TYR A 49 -23.02 5.96 24.66
C TYR A 49 -22.29 6.40 23.39
N LEU A 50 -22.79 6.03 22.20
CA LEU A 50 -22.19 6.41 20.93
C LEU A 50 -22.84 7.69 20.36
N PRO A 51 -22.06 8.59 19.74
CA PRO A 51 -22.65 9.70 18.99
C PRO A 51 -23.44 9.18 17.78
N PRO A 52 -24.46 9.93 17.30
CA PRO A 52 -25.36 9.49 16.24
C PRO A 52 -24.66 9.03 14.95
N SER A 53 -23.57 9.68 14.56
CA SER A 53 -22.77 9.32 13.38
C SER A 53 -22.10 7.95 13.54
N SER A 54 -21.47 7.69 14.68
CA SER A 54 -20.86 6.39 15.00
C SER A 54 -21.90 5.28 15.13
N LEU A 55 -23.08 5.60 15.65
CA LEU A 55 -24.17 4.65 15.78
C LEU A 55 -24.76 4.25 14.41
N ALA A 56 -24.93 5.23 13.51
CA ALA A 56 -25.32 4.98 12.13
C ALA A 56 -24.31 4.04 11.45
N ILE A 57 -23.01 4.33 11.56
CA ILE A 57 -21.94 3.49 11.02
C ILE A 57 -21.98 2.09 11.64
N LEU A 58 -22.13 1.97 12.96
CA LEU A 58 -22.22 0.68 13.67
C LEU A 58 -23.37 -0.19 13.13
N THR A 59 -24.53 0.41 12.86
CA THR A 59 -25.66 -0.32 12.25
C THR A 59 -25.42 -0.70 10.79
N LEU A 60 -24.48 -0.06 10.09
CA LEU A 60 -24.11 -0.39 8.71
C LEU A 60 -23.01 -1.45 8.62
N CYS A 61 -22.21 -1.61 9.67
CA CYS A 61 -21.11 -2.59 9.72
C CYS A 61 -21.57 -4.04 9.55
N SER A 62 -22.80 -4.39 9.94
CA SER A 62 -23.31 -5.76 9.87
C SER A 62 -24.84 -5.80 9.78
N LYS A 63 -25.38 -6.69 8.95
CA LYS A 63 -26.82 -6.97 8.90
C LYS A 63 -27.36 -7.44 10.26
N ALA A 64 -26.58 -8.21 11.01
CA ALA A 64 -26.95 -8.69 12.34
C ALA A 64 -27.03 -7.53 13.34
N LEU A 65 -26.03 -6.63 13.35
CA LEU A 65 -26.05 -5.43 14.20
C LEU A 65 -27.20 -4.50 13.84
N ARG A 66 -27.48 -4.31 12.54
CA ARG A 66 -28.63 -3.55 12.07
C ARG A 66 -29.95 -4.11 12.58
N TYR A 67 -30.09 -5.43 12.56
CA TYR A 67 -31.28 -6.12 13.01
C TYR A 67 -31.45 -5.98 14.54
N LYS A 68 -30.38 -6.21 15.30
CA LYS A 68 -30.38 -6.12 16.77
C LYS A 68 -30.60 -4.69 17.27
N LEU A 69 -29.93 -3.69 16.70
CA LEU A 69 -30.05 -2.29 17.11
C LEU A 69 -31.33 -1.62 16.57
N GLY A 70 -31.90 -2.19 15.51
CA GLY A 70 -33.09 -1.66 14.84
C GLY A 70 -32.77 -0.48 13.91
N ALA A 71 -33.71 -0.21 12.99
CA ALA A 71 -33.58 0.85 11.99
C ALA A 71 -33.82 2.28 12.53
N LYS A 72 -34.05 2.45 13.85
CA LYS A 72 -34.35 3.75 14.47
C LYS A 72 -33.17 4.71 14.42
N TYR A 73 -31.96 4.18 14.59
CA TYR A 73 -30.71 4.94 14.55
C TYR A 73 -30.30 5.39 13.13
N TYR A 74 -31.06 4.97 12.12
CA TYR A 74 -30.89 5.39 10.73
C TYR A 74 -31.70 6.64 10.37
N LYS A 75 -32.74 7.02 11.15
CA LYS A 75 -33.73 8.01 10.72
C LYS A 75 -33.92 9.23 11.61
N ALA A 76 -33.76 9.13 12.94
CA ALA A 76 -34.12 10.23 13.84
C ALA A 76 -32.93 11.13 14.22
N ASP A 77 -31.78 10.57 14.60
CA ASP A 77 -30.67 11.38 15.15
C ASP A 77 -29.73 11.92 14.06
N ILE A 78 -29.63 11.23 12.93
CA ILE A 78 -28.95 11.74 11.73
C ILE A 78 -29.70 12.98 11.19
N ARG A 79 -31.02 13.04 11.40
CA ARG A 79 -31.86 14.14 10.91
C ARG A 79 -31.48 15.48 11.54
N ASN A 80 -31.25 15.52 12.86
CA ASN A 80 -30.93 16.77 13.57
C ASN A 80 -29.51 17.28 13.25
N SER A 81 -28.55 16.38 13.01
CA SER A 81 -27.19 16.77 12.60
C SER A 81 -27.08 17.15 11.12
N ILE A 82 -28.04 16.72 10.28
CA ILE A 82 -28.10 16.99 8.84
C ILE A 82 -29.10 18.11 8.50
N GLU A 83 -29.98 18.49 9.41
CA GLU A 83 -30.95 19.59 9.22
C GLU A 83 -30.27 20.95 8.97
N SER A 84 -29.01 21.15 9.38
CA SER A 84 -28.22 22.31 8.95
C SER A 84 -27.88 22.33 7.45
N PHE A 85 -28.14 21.24 6.72
CA PHE A 85 -27.89 21.06 5.29
C PHE A 85 -29.15 20.63 4.50
N ALA A 86 -30.31 20.46 5.16
CA ALA A 86 -31.46 19.73 4.62
C ALA A 86 -32.41 20.53 3.70
N HIS A 87 -32.20 21.83 3.46
CA HIS A 87 -33.17 22.66 2.73
C HIS A 87 -33.37 22.28 1.25
N LYS A 88 -32.71 21.26 0.70
CA LYS A 88 -32.88 20.85 -0.70
C LYS A 88 -33.32 19.41 -0.94
N TYR A 89 -33.18 18.44 -0.01
CA TYR A 89 -33.61 17.04 -0.23
C TYR A 89 -33.90 16.26 1.08
N PRO A 90 -34.86 15.30 1.11
CA PRO A 90 -35.12 14.43 2.27
C PRO A 90 -33.92 13.54 2.63
N PRO A 91 -33.62 13.20 3.90
CA PRO A 91 -32.36 12.55 4.31
C PRO A 91 -32.06 11.20 3.64
N ILE A 92 -33.07 10.35 3.45
CA ILE A 92 -32.91 9.07 2.75
C ILE A 92 -32.77 9.29 1.25
N GLN A 93 -33.44 10.29 0.70
CA GLN A 93 -33.28 10.70 -0.69
C GLN A 93 -32.00 11.50 -0.89
N TYR A 94 -31.40 12.10 0.14
CA TYR A 94 -30.10 12.76 0.07
C TYR A 94 -28.99 11.72 0.22
N PHE A 95 -29.12 10.72 1.08
CA PHE A 95 -28.19 9.59 1.10
C PHE A 95 -28.35 8.68 -0.10
N LEU A 96 -29.56 8.42 -0.59
CA LEU A 96 -29.78 7.66 -1.83
C LEU A 96 -29.49 8.51 -3.05
N LYS A 97 -29.76 9.82 -3.11
CA LYS A 97 -29.33 10.69 -4.21
C LYS A 97 -27.85 10.94 -4.11
N ILE A 98 -27.21 11.11 -2.96
CA ILE A 98 -25.75 11.09 -2.87
C ILE A 98 -25.24 9.72 -3.29
N TYR A 99 -25.71 8.60 -2.77
CA TYR A 99 -25.25 7.26 -3.17
C TYR A 99 -25.52 6.95 -4.66
N TRP A 100 -26.67 7.34 -5.22
CA TRP A 100 -27.08 7.09 -6.62
C TRP A 100 -26.53 8.14 -7.59
N THR A 101 -26.49 9.41 -7.23
CA THR A 101 -25.75 10.47 -7.96
C THR A 101 -24.25 10.24 -7.83
N TYR A 102 -23.75 9.61 -6.77
CA TYR A 102 -22.40 9.07 -6.65
C TYR A 102 -22.24 7.86 -7.56
N HIS A 103 -23.20 6.93 -7.63
CA HIS A 103 -23.12 5.79 -8.55
C HIS A 103 -23.32 6.16 -10.04
N GLN A 104 -24.07 7.23 -10.33
CA GLN A 104 -24.34 7.75 -11.68
C GLN A 104 -23.26 8.77 -12.13
N ASN A 105 -22.70 9.55 -11.20
CA ASN A 105 -21.59 10.48 -11.48
C ASN A 105 -20.20 9.89 -11.16
N ALA A 106 -20.07 8.68 -10.60
CA ALA A 106 -18.77 8.00 -10.36
C ALA A 106 -18.09 7.48 -11.64
N TRP A 107 -18.58 7.90 -12.81
CA TRP A 107 -17.75 7.93 -14.01
C TRP A 107 -17.01 9.27 -14.18
N SER A 108 -17.12 10.21 -13.23
CA SER A 108 -16.17 11.30 -13.07
C SER A 108 -15.22 10.95 -11.91
N PRO A 109 -13.98 10.53 -12.22
CA PRO A 109 -13.05 9.94 -11.25
C PRO A 109 -12.43 10.92 -10.25
N SER A 110 -12.81 12.21 -10.26
CA SER A 110 -11.93 13.25 -9.72
C SER A 110 -12.15 13.68 -8.27
N LEU A 111 -13.33 13.53 -7.64
CA LEU A 111 -13.53 14.07 -6.29
C LEU A 111 -14.42 13.16 -5.42
N THR A 112 -13.79 12.41 -4.51
CA THR A 112 -14.47 11.81 -3.35
C THR A 112 -14.83 12.92 -2.35
N PRO A 113 -16.03 12.91 -1.75
CA PRO A 113 -16.36 13.85 -0.69
C PRO A 113 -15.48 13.59 0.55
N ASN A 114 -14.82 14.65 1.03
CA ASN A 114 -13.97 14.70 2.22
C ASN A 114 -14.78 14.51 3.52
N LEU A 115 -15.35 13.33 3.77
CA LEU A 115 -15.91 13.00 5.08
C LEU A 115 -14.86 12.22 5.90
N PRO A 116 -14.21 12.83 6.90
CA PRO A 116 -13.17 12.17 7.70
C PRO A 116 -13.64 10.84 8.32
N GLU A 117 -14.92 10.73 8.70
CA GLU A 117 -15.52 9.54 9.30
C GLU A 117 -15.63 8.39 8.29
N LEU A 118 -16.00 8.69 7.04
CA LEU A 118 -16.05 7.68 5.98
C LEU A 118 -14.65 7.17 5.64
N LYS A 119 -13.66 8.06 5.58
CA LYS A 119 -12.25 7.68 5.35
C LYS A 119 -11.74 6.79 6.48
N MET A 120 -12.00 7.18 7.72
CA MET A 120 -11.64 6.38 8.90
C MET A 120 -12.33 5.01 8.86
N PHE A 121 -13.62 4.96 8.52
CA PHE A 121 -14.36 3.71 8.37
C PHE A 121 -13.74 2.80 7.29
N LEU A 122 -13.46 3.33 6.10
CA LEU A 122 -12.85 2.57 5.00
C LEU A 122 -11.42 2.11 5.34
N TYR A 123 -10.66 2.93 6.05
CA TYR A 123 -9.35 2.58 6.58
C TYR A 123 -9.44 1.41 7.56
N LEU A 124 -10.34 1.48 8.55
CA LEU A 124 -10.55 0.41 9.53
C LEU A 124 -11.03 -0.89 8.84
N LEU A 125 -11.97 -0.78 7.90
CA LEU A 125 -12.47 -1.92 7.14
C LEU A 125 -11.36 -2.56 6.29
N ALA A 126 -10.48 -1.75 5.67
CA ALA A 126 -9.35 -2.25 4.92
C ALA A 126 -8.30 -2.89 5.86
N ARG A 127 -8.00 -2.24 6.98
CA ARG A 127 -7.13 -2.74 8.06
C ARG A 127 -7.59 -4.08 8.61
N ASP A 128 -8.86 -4.46 8.41
CA ASP A 128 -9.46 -5.73 8.79
C ASP A 128 -9.78 -6.66 7.57
N SER A 129 -9.55 -6.22 6.32
CA SER A 129 -9.67 -7.04 5.08
C SER A 129 -8.41 -7.85 4.72
N THR A 130 -8.53 -9.09 4.25
CA THR A 130 -7.35 -9.93 3.92
C THR A 130 -6.82 -9.73 2.49
N SER A 131 -7.59 -9.05 1.64
CA SER A 131 -7.31 -8.89 0.22
C SER A 131 -7.38 -7.45 -0.25
N GLU A 132 -7.75 -6.53 0.63
CA GLU A 132 -7.97 -5.13 0.32
C GLU A 132 -7.14 -4.22 1.24
N ILE A 133 -6.80 -3.07 0.70
CA ILE A 133 -6.09 -1.99 1.36
C ILE A 133 -6.87 -0.69 1.19
N PHE A 134 -6.62 0.26 2.08
CA PHE A 134 -7.09 1.62 1.91
C PHE A 134 -6.04 2.42 1.14
N CYS A 135 -6.41 2.96 -0.01
CA CYS A 135 -5.54 3.85 -0.77
C CYS A 135 -5.66 5.27 -0.23
N PHE A 136 -4.58 5.80 0.32
CA PHE A 136 -4.53 7.15 0.87
C PHE A 136 -4.62 8.25 -0.20
N ARG A 137 -4.43 7.92 -1.49
CA ARG A 137 -4.52 8.91 -2.58
C ARG A 137 -5.95 9.17 -3.00
N CYS A 138 -6.69 8.11 -3.34
CA CYS A 138 -8.08 8.24 -3.80
C CYS A 138 -9.10 7.85 -2.75
N GLU A 139 -8.64 7.55 -1.54
CA GLU A 139 -9.45 7.37 -0.32
C GLU A 139 -10.51 6.27 -0.46
N ARG A 140 -10.15 5.24 -1.23
CA ARG A 140 -10.99 4.10 -1.58
C ARG A 140 -10.29 2.80 -1.21
N GLN A 141 -11.08 1.73 -1.11
CA GLN A 141 -10.53 0.39 -0.94
C GLN A 141 -10.14 -0.20 -2.30
N HIS A 142 -8.97 -0.84 -2.33
CA HIS A 142 -8.46 -1.54 -3.50
C HIS A 142 -8.04 -2.94 -3.16
N SER A 143 -8.15 -3.84 -4.14
CA SER A 143 -7.49 -5.14 -4.07
C SER A 143 -6.23 -5.13 -4.95
N PRO A 144 -5.01 -5.07 -4.37
CA PRO A 144 -3.75 -5.08 -5.12
C PRO A 144 -3.50 -6.36 -5.94
N ASN A 145 -4.37 -7.36 -5.80
CA ASN A 145 -4.34 -8.61 -6.55
C ASN A 145 -5.20 -8.54 -7.82
N LYS A 146 -6.25 -7.70 -7.84
CA LYS A 146 -7.10 -7.48 -9.02
C LYS A 146 -6.52 -6.41 -9.95
N SER A 147 -5.62 -5.57 -9.43
CA SER A 147 -4.93 -4.51 -10.18
C SER A 147 -3.94 -5.01 -11.24
N ASP A 148 -3.50 -6.27 -11.13
CA ASP A 148 -2.51 -6.89 -12.02
C ASP A 148 -3.03 -7.13 -13.45
N TRP A 149 -4.35 -7.08 -13.65
CA TRP A 149 -5.02 -7.53 -14.88
C TRP A 149 -5.02 -6.53 -16.03
N VAL A 150 -4.12 -5.55 -16.06
CA VAL A 150 -4.25 -4.49 -17.04
C VAL A 150 -2.92 -3.99 -17.62
N THR A 151 -2.97 -3.86 -18.94
CA THR A 151 -1.97 -3.57 -19.98
C THR A 151 -0.50 -3.29 -19.57
N PRO A 152 0.48 -3.73 -20.39
CA PRO A 152 1.91 -3.45 -20.17
C PRO A 152 2.24 -1.98 -19.89
N TRP A 153 1.41 -1.08 -20.40
CA TRP A 153 1.65 0.36 -20.42
C TRP A 153 0.90 1.13 -19.33
N ARG A 154 -0.25 0.64 -18.85
CA ARG A 154 -1.05 1.27 -17.78
C ARG A 154 -1.87 0.21 -17.03
N PRO A 155 -1.46 -0.28 -15.84
CA PRO A 155 -2.37 -1.04 -15.01
C PRO A 155 -3.58 -0.16 -14.64
N TRP A 156 -4.75 -0.35 -15.27
CA TRP A 156 -5.91 0.57 -15.21
C TRP A 156 -6.44 0.87 -13.81
N SER A 157 -6.18 0.04 -12.80
CA SER A 157 -6.54 0.38 -11.43
C SER A 157 -5.66 1.51 -10.83
N TRP A 158 -4.61 1.93 -11.54
CA TRP A 158 -3.66 2.97 -11.14
C TRP A 158 -3.72 4.22 -12.02
N GLY A 159 -4.53 4.26 -13.07
CA GLY A 159 -4.65 5.46 -13.92
C GLY A 159 -5.24 6.66 -13.17
N ASN A 160 -6.02 6.42 -12.11
CA ASN A 160 -6.66 7.47 -11.31
C ASN A 160 -6.06 7.61 -9.89
N CYS A 161 -5.44 6.55 -9.37
CA CYS A 161 -4.72 6.55 -8.10
C CYS A 161 -3.24 6.27 -8.41
N GLU A 162 -2.63 7.04 -9.32
CA GLU A 162 -1.19 6.90 -9.61
C GLU A 162 -0.46 6.85 -8.26
N SER A 163 0.38 5.84 -8.04
CA SER A 163 1.05 5.66 -6.75
C SER A 163 1.69 6.99 -6.32
N LEU A 164 1.48 7.40 -5.06
CA LEU A 164 1.99 8.68 -4.53
C LEU A 164 3.47 8.88 -4.93
N ASP A 165 4.26 7.79 -4.98
CA ASP A 165 5.69 7.85 -5.33
C ASP A 165 6.23 6.54 -5.94
N GLY A 166 5.35 5.57 -6.25
CA GLY A 166 5.73 4.24 -6.74
C GLY A 166 6.37 4.24 -8.14
N HIS A 167 6.29 5.37 -8.86
CA HIS A 167 7.01 5.54 -10.12
C HIS A 167 8.53 5.45 -9.90
N TYR A 168 9.05 6.07 -8.83
CA TYR A 168 10.48 6.02 -8.53
C TYR A 168 10.91 4.63 -8.07
N LEU A 169 10.21 4.06 -7.09
CA LEU A 169 10.53 2.73 -6.55
C LEU A 169 10.48 1.62 -7.61
N ARG A 170 9.61 1.76 -8.61
CA ARG A 170 9.56 0.84 -9.76
C ARG A 170 10.89 0.77 -10.52
N TYR A 171 11.67 1.86 -10.58
CA TYR A 171 12.99 1.85 -11.21
C TYR A 171 14.02 1.03 -10.44
N TYR A 172 13.89 0.99 -9.11
CA TYR A 172 14.83 0.26 -8.27
C TYR A 172 14.47 -1.22 -8.19
N TYR A 173 13.21 -1.55 -7.97
CA TYR A 173 12.81 -2.89 -7.53
C TYR A 173 11.87 -3.61 -8.51
N GLY A 174 11.51 -2.96 -9.62
CA GLY A 174 10.62 -3.51 -10.63
C GLY A 174 9.14 -3.14 -10.43
N ARG A 175 8.31 -3.56 -11.39
CA ARG A 175 6.90 -3.15 -11.53
C ARG A 175 6.04 -3.45 -10.30
N TYR A 176 6.36 -4.51 -9.57
CA TYR A 176 5.52 -4.99 -8.47
C TYR A 176 5.89 -4.42 -7.11
N PHE A 177 6.95 -3.63 -6.99
CA PHE A 177 7.33 -3.03 -5.72
C PHE A 177 6.75 -1.62 -5.57
N HIS A 178 5.77 -1.48 -4.69
CA HIS A 178 5.05 -0.24 -4.42
C HIS A 178 4.40 -0.31 -3.04
N PHE A 179 4.04 0.86 -2.48
CA PHE A 179 3.56 1.00 -1.10
C PHE A 179 2.39 0.07 -0.80
N GLU A 180 1.38 0.06 -1.66
CA GLU A 180 0.11 -0.64 -1.48
C GLU A 180 0.29 -2.14 -1.30
N ARG A 181 1.15 -2.77 -2.12
CA ARG A 181 1.42 -4.20 -2.01
C ARG A 181 2.32 -4.53 -0.84
N ALA A 182 3.29 -3.68 -0.56
CA ALA A 182 4.15 -3.78 0.62
C ALA A 182 3.31 -3.66 1.91
N GLN A 183 2.37 -2.73 1.94
CA GLN A 183 1.40 -2.54 3.01
C GLN A 183 0.48 -3.77 3.17
N LEU A 184 -0.02 -4.35 2.08
CA LEU A 184 -0.83 -5.58 2.16
C LEU A 184 -0.05 -6.74 2.78
N ALA A 185 1.23 -6.90 2.43
CA ALA A 185 2.10 -7.90 3.05
C ALA A 185 2.25 -7.66 4.56
N MET A 186 2.52 -6.42 4.96
CA MET A 186 2.65 -6.02 6.37
C MET A 186 1.34 -6.20 7.15
N GLN A 187 0.20 -5.88 6.54
CA GLN A 187 -1.12 -6.04 7.13
C GLN A 187 -1.44 -7.51 7.40
N LYS A 188 -1.17 -8.41 6.45
CA LYS A 188 -1.33 -9.85 6.66
C LYS A 188 -0.44 -10.35 7.78
N HIS A 189 0.84 -9.97 7.76
CA HIS A 189 1.80 -10.33 8.81
C HIS A 189 1.32 -9.93 10.20
N ARG A 190 0.85 -8.69 10.37
CA ARG A 190 0.33 -8.18 11.66
C ARG A 190 -0.87 -8.95 12.20
N ARG A 191 -1.62 -9.62 11.34
CA ARG A 191 -2.76 -10.47 11.73
C ARG A 191 -2.41 -11.93 11.94
N GLY A 192 -1.14 -12.29 11.87
CA GLY A 192 -0.73 -13.70 11.88
C GLY A 192 -1.13 -14.48 10.62
N ILE A 193 -1.56 -13.79 9.56
CA ILE A 193 -1.83 -14.41 8.26
C ILE A 193 -0.52 -14.46 7.48
N SER A 194 -0.20 -15.60 6.87
CA SER A 194 1.02 -15.75 6.09
C SER A 194 1.09 -14.71 4.94
N PRO A 195 2.13 -13.84 4.92
CA PRO A 195 2.32 -12.85 3.85
C PRO A 195 3.12 -13.41 2.67
N ARG A 196 3.38 -14.73 2.64
CA ARG A 196 4.32 -15.38 1.70
C ARG A 196 3.99 -15.08 0.23
N LYS A 197 2.70 -15.04 -0.12
CA LYS A 197 2.26 -14.74 -1.50
C LYS A 197 2.59 -13.31 -1.91
N GLU A 198 2.33 -12.35 -1.02
CA GLU A 198 2.60 -10.93 -1.25
C GLU A 198 4.10 -10.65 -1.27
N ILE A 199 4.87 -11.27 -0.37
CA ILE A 199 6.33 -11.18 -0.35
C ILE A 199 6.94 -11.77 -1.62
N LYS A 200 6.46 -12.94 -2.07
CA LYS A 200 6.89 -13.54 -3.34
C LYS A 200 6.67 -12.59 -4.51
N ARG A 201 5.55 -11.86 -4.53
CA ARG A 201 5.25 -10.86 -5.58
C ARG A 201 6.13 -9.62 -5.52
N LEU A 202 6.50 -9.15 -4.32
CA LEU A 202 7.48 -8.07 -4.15
C LEU A 202 8.88 -8.50 -4.58
N THR A 203 9.14 -9.80 -4.55
CA THR A 203 10.43 -10.43 -4.87
C THR A 203 10.51 -10.91 -6.34
N ASP A 204 9.43 -10.77 -7.11
CA ASP A 204 9.30 -11.41 -8.43
C ASP A 204 9.97 -10.59 -9.54
N LEU A 205 11.16 -11.03 -9.95
CA LEU A 205 11.93 -10.46 -11.05
C LEU A 205 11.35 -10.75 -12.43
N SER A 206 10.51 -11.79 -12.60
CA SER A 206 9.94 -12.15 -13.91
C SER A 206 9.02 -11.07 -14.48
N SER A 207 8.65 -10.13 -13.62
CA SER A 207 7.79 -8.99 -13.90
C SER A 207 8.49 -7.76 -14.44
N ILE A 208 9.83 -7.76 -14.42
CA ILE A 208 10.62 -6.71 -15.04
C ILE A 208 10.49 -6.98 -16.54
N PRO A 209 9.72 -6.16 -17.28
CA PRO A 209 9.57 -6.40 -18.70
C PRO A 209 10.98 -6.38 -19.30
N ASN A 210 11.30 -7.40 -20.11
CA ASN A 210 12.38 -7.35 -21.09
C ASN A 210 12.02 -6.27 -22.11
N SER A 211 12.00 -5.01 -21.70
CA SER A 211 11.63 -3.92 -22.58
C SER A 211 12.81 -3.74 -23.51
N SER A 212 12.59 -4.16 -24.76
CA SER A 212 13.38 -3.81 -25.93
C SER A 212 13.15 -2.35 -26.34
N SER A 213 12.19 -1.65 -25.72
CA SER A 213 12.08 -0.19 -25.83
C SER A 213 13.31 0.42 -25.19
N GLY A 214 14.22 0.95 -26.02
CA GLY A 214 15.52 1.51 -25.65
C GLY A 214 15.49 2.70 -24.68
N MET A 215 14.36 2.97 -24.05
CA MET A 215 14.16 4.05 -23.09
C MET A 215 14.74 3.70 -21.71
N TRP A 216 14.96 2.42 -21.37
CA TRP A 216 15.41 2.02 -20.01
C TRP A 216 16.38 0.82 -19.98
N PRO A 217 17.59 0.93 -20.58
CA PRO A 217 18.57 -0.15 -20.58
C PRO A 217 19.04 -0.59 -19.19
N ASP A 218 18.89 0.24 -18.16
CA ASP A 218 19.49 0.01 -16.85
C ASP A 218 18.66 -0.84 -15.87
N MET A 219 17.36 -1.07 -16.12
CA MET A 219 16.57 -2.03 -15.30
C MET A 219 17.12 -3.47 -15.41
N ARG A 220 17.87 -3.76 -16.48
CA ARG A 220 18.55 -5.05 -16.68
C ARG A 220 19.66 -5.32 -15.67
N THR A 221 20.05 -4.33 -14.88
CA THR A 221 21.07 -4.50 -13.85
C THR A 221 20.54 -5.20 -12.60
N LEU A 222 19.23 -5.22 -12.35
CA LEU A 222 18.65 -5.90 -11.19
C LEU A 222 18.77 -7.43 -11.37
N TYR A 223 19.68 -8.03 -10.62
CA TYR A 223 20.02 -9.45 -10.70
C TYR A 223 19.23 -10.29 -9.70
N SER A 224 19.07 -9.80 -8.47
CA SER A 224 18.17 -10.40 -7.50
C SER A 224 17.53 -9.37 -6.60
N ILE A 225 16.35 -9.71 -6.10
CA ILE A 225 15.66 -8.98 -5.03
C ILE A 225 15.17 -10.02 -4.04
N GLU A 226 15.06 -9.65 -2.78
CA GLU A 226 14.48 -10.47 -1.72
C GLU A 226 13.84 -9.57 -0.67
N ALA A 227 12.56 -9.77 -0.39
CA ALA A 227 11.85 -9.04 0.66
C ALA A 227 11.58 -9.95 1.87
N ARG A 228 11.73 -9.40 3.08
CA ARG A 228 11.48 -10.11 4.36
C ARG A 228 10.76 -9.19 5.34
N ILE A 229 9.90 -9.76 6.18
CA ILE A 229 9.31 -9.04 7.30
C ILE A 229 9.97 -9.54 8.58
N ILE A 230 10.67 -8.65 9.29
CA ILE A 230 11.42 -8.96 10.50
C ILE A 230 11.01 -7.93 11.56
N SER A 231 10.59 -8.39 12.74
CA SER A 231 10.17 -7.51 13.84
C SER A 231 9.15 -6.44 13.43
N ASN A 232 8.13 -6.82 12.64
CA ASN A 232 7.10 -5.92 12.11
C ASN A 232 7.64 -4.74 11.27
N ARG A 233 8.79 -4.93 10.60
CA ARG A 233 9.35 -4.01 9.61
C ARG A 233 9.65 -4.75 8.31
N LEU A 234 9.46 -4.08 7.17
CA LEU A 234 9.76 -4.64 5.86
C LEU A 234 11.20 -4.31 5.47
N TYR A 235 12.00 -5.35 5.25
CA TYR A 235 13.35 -5.22 4.73
C TYR A 235 13.45 -5.78 3.32
N VAL A 236 14.32 -5.17 2.52
CA VAL A 236 14.60 -5.59 1.14
C VAL A 236 16.10 -5.68 0.92
N LYS A 237 16.54 -6.80 0.37
CA LYS A 237 17.86 -6.97 -0.22
C LYS A 237 17.73 -6.92 -1.73
N ALA A 238 18.49 -6.07 -2.40
CA ALA A 238 18.54 -6.04 -3.85
C ALA A 238 20.01 -6.09 -4.33
N VAL A 239 20.29 -7.00 -5.26
CA VAL A 239 21.59 -7.18 -5.89
C VAL A 239 21.50 -6.71 -7.33
N ARG A 240 22.35 -5.77 -7.70
CA ARG A 240 22.49 -5.26 -9.05
C ARG A 240 23.85 -5.67 -9.60
N LYS A 241 23.89 -6.16 -10.83
CA LYS A 241 25.12 -6.56 -11.51
C LYS A 241 25.20 -5.87 -12.86
N ARG A 242 26.34 -5.25 -13.13
CA ARG A 242 26.65 -4.67 -14.43
C ARG A 242 27.97 -5.21 -14.94
N ILE A 243 27.99 -5.60 -16.22
CA ILE A 243 29.16 -6.21 -16.88
C ILE A 243 29.66 -5.24 -17.95
N TYR A 244 30.98 -5.07 -18.00
CA TYR A 244 31.69 -4.18 -18.92
C TYR A 244 32.77 -4.97 -19.66
N ALA A 245 32.91 -4.73 -20.97
CA ALA A 245 34.07 -5.17 -21.74
C ALA A 245 35.21 -4.14 -21.58
N MET A 246 36.43 -4.63 -21.35
CA MET A 246 37.64 -3.80 -21.10
C MET A 246 38.27 -3.20 -22.37
N GLU A 247 37.57 -3.20 -23.52
CA GLU A 247 38.21 -3.13 -24.84
C GLU A 247 38.75 -1.77 -25.29
N THR A 248 38.60 -0.66 -24.55
CA THR A 248 39.23 0.61 -24.95
C THR A 248 39.64 1.46 -23.75
N SER A 249 40.89 1.92 -23.78
CA SER A 249 41.53 2.73 -22.75
C SER A 249 40.72 4.01 -22.44
N GLU A 250 40.57 4.27 -21.14
CA GLU A 250 40.36 5.59 -20.52
C GLU A 250 38.98 6.30 -20.45
N THR A 251 37.84 5.69 -20.82
CA THR A 251 36.52 6.29 -20.45
C THR A 251 35.54 5.35 -19.75
N VAL A 252 36.04 4.25 -19.17
CA VAL A 252 35.22 3.30 -18.39
C VAL A 252 34.48 4.01 -17.25
N PHE A 253 35.15 4.95 -16.55
CA PHE A 253 34.55 5.75 -15.47
C PHE A 253 33.50 6.75 -15.99
N GLU A 254 33.76 7.42 -17.12
CA GLU A 254 32.82 8.32 -17.80
C GLU A 254 31.52 7.59 -18.20
N ARG A 255 31.60 6.31 -18.61
CA ARG A 255 30.40 5.49 -18.91
C ARG A 255 29.70 4.94 -17.67
N ILE A 256 30.40 4.79 -16.54
CA ILE A 256 29.81 4.39 -15.24
C ILE A 256 28.90 5.48 -14.67
N ARG A 257 28.98 6.74 -15.15
CA ARG A 257 28.00 7.81 -14.88
C ARG A 257 26.54 7.40 -15.10
N ARG A 258 26.29 6.30 -15.83
CA ARG A 258 24.97 5.66 -15.92
C ARG A 258 24.59 4.96 -14.61
N ARG A 259 24.00 5.72 -13.70
CA ARG A 259 23.11 5.38 -12.56
C ARG A 259 23.03 3.89 -12.19
N LEU A 260 23.85 3.45 -11.23
CA LEU A 260 23.54 2.28 -10.41
C LEU A 260 22.40 2.70 -9.46
N TYR A 261 21.21 2.15 -9.66
CA TYR A 261 20.00 2.49 -8.88
C TYR A 261 20.14 1.95 -7.44
N ILE A 262 20.90 2.60 -6.57
CA ILE A 262 21.11 2.17 -5.18
C ILE A 262 19.91 2.60 -4.32
N CYS A 263 19.77 3.90 -4.14
CA CYS A 263 18.59 4.55 -3.57
C CYS A 263 18.44 5.93 -4.23
N PRO A 264 17.29 6.59 -4.04
CA PRO A 264 17.03 7.87 -4.68
C PRO A 264 18.00 9.00 -4.32
N HIS A 265 18.58 8.95 -3.13
CA HIS A 265 19.57 9.94 -2.68
C HIS A 265 20.97 9.75 -3.28
N LEU A 266 21.24 8.57 -3.82
CA LEU A 266 22.52 8.20 -4.42
C LEU A 266 22.40 8.11 -5.95
N LEU A 267 21.30 8.58 -6.54
CA LEU A 267 21.06 8.59 -7.99
C LEU A 267 21.92 9.60 -8.76
N GLU A 268 22.16 10.74 -8.13
CA GLU A 268 22.78 11.92 -8.74
C GLU A 268 24.07 12.34 -8.07
N ILE A 269 24.48 11.65 -7.01
CA ILE A 269 25.89 11.65 -6.70
C ILE A 269 26.51 10.98 -7.92
N GLU A 270 27.20 11.81 -8.70
CA GLU A 270 28.30 11.36 -9.51
C GLU A 270 29.09 10.40 -8.62
N CYS A 271 28.81 9.09 -8.73
CA CYS A 271 29.76 8.06 -8.37
C CYS A 271 30.89 8.21 -9.40
N LEU A 272 31.58 9.35 -9.34
CA LEU A 272 33.00 9.44 -9.51
C LEU A 272 33.54 8.43 -8.51
N VAL A 273 33.63 7.18 -8.97
CA VAL A 273 34.58 6.19 -8.45
C VAL A 273 36.03 6.72 -8.62
N ARG A 274 36.21 7.97 -9.09
CA ARG A 274 37.44 8.75 -9.01
C ARG A 274 37.57 9.68 -7.79
N ASN A 275 36.53 10.05 -7.02
CA ASN A 275 36.64 10.97 -5.87
C ASN A 275 35.46 10.85 -4.87
N ILE A 276 35.54 9.95 -3.88
CA ILE A 276 34.74 10.05 -2.63
C ILE A 276 35.51 10.99 -1.68
N VAL A 277 35.71 12.25 -2.10
CA VAL A 277 36.42 13.28 -1.32
C VAL A 277 35.58 14.55 -1.13
N ASP A 278 34.54 14.82 -1.93
CA ASP A 278 33.70 16.01 -1.69
C ASP A 278 32.25 15.66 -1.31
N GLY A 279 31.99 15.71 -0.01
CA GLY A 279 30.69 16.13 0.56
C GLY A 279 29.67 15.05 0.92
N CYS A 280 29.63 13.91 0.25
CA CYS A 280 28.82 12.78 0.69
C CYS A 280 29.63 11.86 1.59
N SER A 281 29.87 12.30 2.83
CA SER A 281 30.57 11.50 3.86
C SER A 281 29.84 10.18 4.14
N VAL A 282 30.16 9.16 3.36
CA VAL A 282 30.09 7.78 3.83
C VAL A 282 31.03 7.73 5.02
N HIS A 283 30.46 7.79 6.23
CA HIS A 283 31.24 7.53 7.43
C HIS A 283 31.51 6.03 7.46
N ASP A 284 32.61 5.63 6.83
CA ASP A 284 33.26 4.37 7.17
C ASP A 284 33.91 4.51 8.56
N GLY A 285 34.17 3.38 9.18
CA GLY A 285 34.82 3.29 10.50
C GLY A 285 36.21 3.94 10.54
N PRO A 286 37.01 3.68 11.59
CA PRO A 286 38.30 4.32 11.78
C PRO A 286 39.28 3.88 10.68
N HIS A 287 39.37 4.66 9.60
CA HIS A 287 40.38 4.54 8.57
C HIS A 287 41.37 5.68 8.77
N GLU A 288 42.55 5.38 9.32
CA GLU A 288 43.65 6.33 9.52
C GLU A 288 44.45 6.62 8.24
N ASN A 289 44.01 6.17 7.05
CA ASN A 289 44.70 6.45 5.79
C ASN A 289 43.69 6.56 4.62
N GLU A 290 43.65 7.73 3.98
CA GLU A 290 42.65 8.13 2.96
C GLU A 290 42.81 7.43 1.59
N ASP A 291 43.90 6.71 1.33
CA ASP A 291 44.25 6.29 -0.05
C ASP A 291 43.78 4.87 -0.46
N LYS A 292 43.12 4.12 0.42
CA LYS A 292 42.57 2.80 0.07
C LYS A 292 41.15 2.65 0.59
N ILE A 293 40.20 3.18 -0.16
CA ILE A 293 38.80 2.77 -0.05
C ILE A 293 38.75 1.29 -0.43
N ASP A 294 38.69 0.43 0.58
CA ASP A 294 38.46 -0.98 0.38
C ASP A 294 37.06 -1.12 -0.24
N ALA A 295 36.99 -1.53 -1.51
CA ALA A 295 35.70 -1.70 -2.19
C ALA A 295 34.78 -2.67 -1.42
N THR A 296 35.33 -3.52 -0.55
CA THR A 296 34.55 -4.44 0.28
C THR A 296 33.88 -3.79 1.50
N THR A 297 34.17 -2.51 1.79
CA THR A 297 33.62 -1.80 2.94
C THR A 297 32.12 -1.58 2.77
N LEU A 298 31.38 -1.83 3.86
CA LEU A 298 29.95 -1.58 3.90
C LEU A 298 29.73 -0.08 4.08
N SER A 299 28.91 0.53 3.22
CA SER A 299 28.56 1.95 3.27
C SER A 299 27.09 2.14 3.62
N GLN A 300 26.69 3.34 4.06
CA GLN A 300 25.30 3.67 4.34
C GLN A 300 24.86 5.02 3.74
N CYS A 301 23.58 5.15 3.43
CA CYS A 301 22.99 6.41 3.00
C CYS A 301 22.72 7.31 4.22
N LYS A 302 23.03 8.62 4.11
CA LYS A 302 22.74 9.60 5.16
C LYS A 302 21.26 9.94 5.34
N TYR A 303 20.44 9.67 4.32
CA TYR A 303 19.10 10.23 4.20
C TYR A 303 17.99 9.18 4.23
N CYS A 304 18.32 7.90 4.04
CA CYS A 304 17.38 6.80 4.23
C CYS A 304 18.07 5.60 4.87
N LEU A 305 17.25 4.68 5.39
CA LEU A 305 17.69 3.42 5.98
C LEU A 305 18.16 2.45 4.88
N THR A 306 19.32 2.74 4.29
CA THR A 306 19.96 1.95 3.23
C THR A 306 21.41 1.70 3.57
N GLU A 307 21.80 0.44 3.61
CA GLU A 307 23.18 -0.02 3.59
C GLU A 307 23.52 -0.60 2.22
N MET A 308 24.77 -0.49 1.81
CA MET A 308 25.23 -0.96 0.51
C MET A 308 26.65 -1.50 0.58
N ARG A 309 26.95 -2.44 -0.31
CA ARG A 309 28.28 -3.00 -0.53
C ARG A 309 28.53 -3.08 -2.04
N LEU A 310 29.73 -2.71 -2.46
CA LEU A 310 30.13 -2.71 -3.87
C LEU A 310 31.23 -3.74 -4.09
N ASP A 311 30.94 -4.81 -4.81
CA ASP A 311 31.95 -5.80 -5.17
C ASP A 311 32.36 -5.60 -6.63
N VAL A 312 33.67 -5.42 -6.85
CA VAL A 312 34.25 -5.39 -8.20
C VAL A 312 34.89 -6.74 -8.49
N MET A 313 34.44 -7.39 -9.56
CA MET A 313 35.03 -8.64 -10.03
C MET A 313 35.62 -8.44 -11.43
N GLU A 314 36.82 -8.94 -11.64
CA GLU A 314 37.46 -8.97 -12.97
C GLU A 314 37.61 -10.42 -13.42
N THR A 315 37.06 -10.73 -14.60
CA THR A 315 37.18 -12.04 -15.23
C THR A 315 37.96 -11.86 -16.52
N ARG A 316 39.16 -12.44 -16.58
CA ARG A 316 39.98 -12.49 -17.79
C ARG A 316 39.63 -13.77 -18.56
N LYS A 317 39.00 -13.65 -19.72
CA LYS A 317 38.92 -14.73 -20.71
C LYS A 317 39.95 -14.47 -21.82
N LEU A 318 40.45 -15.54 -22.44
CA LEU A 318 41.59 -15.64 -23.37
C LEU A 318 41.98 -14.37 -24.18
N PHE A 319 41.04 -13.55 -24.64
CA PHE A 319 41.32 -12.30 -25.36
C PHE A 319 40.47 -11.09 -24.95
N THR A 320 39.55 -11.25 -24.00
CA THR A 320 38.65 -10.18 -23.55
C THR A 320 38.57 -10.13 -22.03
N GLY A 321 39.03 -9.03 -21.46
CA GLY A 321 38.81 -8.71 -20.05
C GLY A 321 37.35 -8.28 -19.85
N THR A 322 36.65 -8.90 -18.91
CA THR A 322 35.33 -8.42 -18.47
C THR A 322 35.43 -7.98 -17.02
N ARG A 323 34.93 -6.78 -16.73
CA ARG A 323 34.80 -6.28 -15.35
C ARG A 323 33.32 -6.26 -15.01
N SER A 324 32.95 -6.80 -13.85
CA SER A 324 31.60 -6.68 -13.34
C SER A 324 31.58 -5.93 -12.02
N ILE A 325 30.64 -5.00 -11.91
CA ILE A 325 30.34 -4.28 -10.68
C ILE A 325 29.05 -4.88 -10.12
N ILE A 326 29.10 -5.35 -8.89
CA ILE A 326 27.96 -5.88 -8.16
C ILE A 326 27.68 -4.92 -7.01
N VAL A 327 26.46 -4.39 -6.94
CA VAL A 327 26.01 -3.60 -5.80
C VAL A 327 24.95 -4.37 -5.06
N THR A 328 25.23 -4.71 -3.81
CA THR A 328 24.25 -5.27 -2.90
C THR A 328 23.73 -4.17 -1.99
N THR A 329 22.41 -4.03 -1.92
CA THR A 329 21.72 -3.06 -1.07
C THR A 329 20.86 -3.79 -0.05
N TRP A 330 20.83 -3.30 1.18
CA TRP A 330 19.92 -3.72 2.25
C TRP A 330 19.17 -2.50 2.74
N GLN A 331 17.84 -2.58 2.75
CA GLN A 331 16.99 -1.42 3.02
C GLN A 331 15.88 -1.77 3.98
N ASP A 332 15.59 -0.83 4.88
CA ASP A 332 14.48 -0.90 5.82
C ASP A 332 13.41 0.11 5.40
N PHE A 333 12.24 -0.39 5.02
CA PHE A 333 11.08 0.40 4.60
C PHE A 333 10.11 0.69 5.77
N GLY A 334 10.47 0.29 6.98
CA GLY A 334 9.69 0.51 8.18
C GLY A 334 8.45 -0.38 8.27
N ASN A 335 7.46 0.09 9.05
CA ASN A 335 6.26 -0.68 9.35
C ASN A 335 5.16 -0.58 8.27
N LEU A 336 5.28 0.37 7.33
CA LEU A 336 4.31 0.64 6.27
C LEU A 336 2.87 0.81 6.78
N SER A 337 2.68 1.48 7.92
CA SER A 337 1.34 1.78 8.45
C SER A 337 0.64 2.87 7.63
N HIS A 338 1.40 3.84 7.11
CA HIS A 338 0.93 5.02 6.40
C HIS A 338 1.98 5.44 5.35
N PRO A 339 1.60 5.95 4.17
CA PRO A 339 2.56 6.42 3.15
C PRO A 339 3.36 7.63 3.62
N SER A 340 2.81 8.44 4.53
CA SER A 340 3.55 9.53 5.18
C SER A 340 4.51 9.09 6.29
N ASN A 341 4.75 7.79 6.46
CA ASN A 341 5.77 7.32 7.40
C ASN A 341 7.14 7.79 6.90
N SER A 342 7.93 8.42 7.78
CA SER A 342 9.27 8.91 7.48
C SER A 342 10.19 7.84 6.90
N ASP A 343 10.10 6.60 7.41
CA ASP A 343 10.89 5.47 6.93
C ASP A 343 10.61 5.17 5.46
N TRP A 344 9.36 5.31 5.02
CA TRP A 344 8.95 5.10 3.64
C TRP A 344 9.26 6.31 2.76
N ILE A 345 8.90 7.53 3.21
CA ILE A 345 9.14 8.78 2.48
C ILE A 345 10.62 8.95 2.15
N ALA A 346 11.51 8.57 3.08
CA ALA A 346 12.94 8.62 2.85
C ALA A 346 13.38 7.81 1.62
N HIS A 347 12.60 6.84 1.12
CA HIS A 347 12.96 6.08 -0.09
C HIS A 347 12.34 6.62 -1.38
N LEU A 348 11.78 7.84 -1.39
CA LEU A 348 10.98 8.34 -2.53
C LEU A 348 11.64 9.47 -3.34
N ALA A 349 12.81 9.99 -2.94
CA ALA A 349 13.42 11.20 -3.54
C ALA A 349 12.42 12.36 -3.74
N THR A 350 11.70 12.71 -2.69
CA THR A 350 10.86 13.92 -2.75
C THR A 350 11.76 15.14 -2.53
N GLU A 351 11.44 16.28 -3.14
CA GLU A 351 12.16 17.57 -3.04
C GLU A 351 12.20 18.17 -1.61
N ILE A 352 11.79 17.39 -0.60
CA ILE A 352 11.75 17.78 0.80
C ILE A 352 13.19 17.73 1.34
N PRO A 353 13.65 18.73 2.11
CA PRO A 353 14.96 18.69 2.73
C PRO A 353 15.10 17.44 3.59
N TYR A 354 16.00 16.55 3.17
CA TYR A 354 16.19 15.26 3.82
C TYR A 354 16.78 15.46 5.22
N SER A 355 16.04 15.03 6.24
CA SER A 355 16.61 14.90 7.59
C SER A 355 17.67 13.80 7.58
N VAL A 356 18.84 14.07 8.15
CA VAL A 356 19.89 13.05 8.32
C VAL A 356 19.36 11.94 9.22
N VAL A 357 19.33 10.71 8.69
CA VAL A 357 18.92 9.52 9.42
C VAL A 357 20.18 8.88 10.01
N LYS A 358 20.24 8.77 11.34
CA LYS A 358 21.34 8.12 12.04
C LYS A 358 20.95 6.71 12.44
N PHE A 359 21.74 5.73 12.01
CA PHE A 359 21.62 4.34 12.45
C PHE A 359 23.01 3.68 12.48
N PRO A 360 23.22 2.61 13.26
CA PRO A 360 24.50 1.93 13.32
C PRO A 360 24.80 1.22 11.99
N LEU A 361 26.00 1.43 11.45
CA LEU A 361 26.46 0.78 10.23
C LEU A 361 26.48 -0.76 10.40
N GLY A 362 25.88 -1.47 9.46
CA GLY A 362 25.76 -2.93 9.47
C GLY A 362 24.54 -3.46 10.21
N SER A 363 23.76 -2.60 10.87
CA SER A 363 22.56 -3.03 11.61
C SER A 363 21.46 -3.57 10.69
N ILE A 364 21.25 -2.97 9.52
CA ILE A 364 20.19 -3.37 8.58
C ILE A 364 20.56 -4.70 7.93
N ARG A 365 21.79 -4.81 7.40
CA ARG A 365 22.33 -6.05 6.82
C ARG A 365 22.31 -7.18 7.84
N LYS A 366 22.83 -6.95 9.06
CA LYS A 366 22.84 -7.98 10.11
C LYS A 366 21.44 -8.46 10.43
N THR A 367 20.47 -7.54 10.54
CA THR A 367 19.06 -7.89 10.78
C THR A 367 18.50 -8.73 9.64
N PHE A 368 18.72 -8.32 8.38
CA PHE A 368 18.23 -9.04 7.21
C PHE A 368 18.84 -10.44 7.06
N GLU A 369 20.16 -10.56 7.26
CA GLU A 369 20.94 -11.79 7.04
C GLU A 369 20.90 -12.74 8.24
N SER A 370 20.42 -12.27 9.40
CA SER A 370 20.14 -13.15 10.53
C SER A 370 19.18 -14.27 10.10
N LYS A 371 19.52 -15.51 10.48
CA LYS A 371 18.61 -16.64 10.23
C LYS A 371 17.29 -16.34 10.95
N PRO A 372 16.13 -16.52 10.30
CA PRO A 372 14.87 -16.46 11.02
C PRO A 372 14.95 -17.48 12.17
N PRO A 373 14.46 -17.16 13.38
CA PRO A 373 14.35 -18.15 14.43
C PRO A 373 13.54 -19.32 13.87
N ASP A 374 14.06 -20.55 14.00
CA ASP A 374 13.36 -21.76 13.60
C ASP A 374 11.98 -21.72 14.28
N ARG A 375 10.93 -21.63 13.46
CA ARG A 375 9.52 -21.55 13.90
C ARG A 375 8.80 -22.85 13.66
#